data_AF-A0A8X6GJZ0-F1
#
_entry.id   AF-A0A8X6GJZ0-F1
#
_cell.length_a   1.000
_cell.length_b   1.000
_cell.length_c   1.000
_cell.angle_alpha   90.00
_cell.angle_beta   90.00
_cell.angle_gamma   90.00
#
_symmetry.space_group_name_H-M   'P 1'
#
loop_
_entity.id
_entity.type
_entity.pdbx_description
1 polymer ?
#
loop_
_entity_poly.entity_id
_entity_poly.type
_entity_poly.pdbx_seq_one_letter_code
_entity_poly.pdbx_strand_id
1 'polypeptide(L)'
;MTTCPATLTLIQTVESQFIRVYLATGHVFIVKNTISRPLQQPYDEPYKILSRMNKAFFLDIYRNKQMTSVDRLKPAFLLNDEFQPDLLVPVPATSYQIVLNTRHRLVELLNF
;
A
#
# COMPACT_ATOMS: atom_id res chain seq x y z
N MET A 1 -22.35 -17.71 12.66
CA MET A 1 -21.77 -16.36 12.47
C MET A 1 -21.57 -16.15 10.98
N THR A 2 -22.62 -15.69 10.30
CA THR A 2 -22.73 -15.72 8.83
C THR A 2 -22.26 -14.38 8.27
N THR A 3 -21.10 -14.38 7.61
CA THR A 3 -20.55 -13.17 6.99
C THR A 3 -21.33 -12.85 5.71
N CYS A 4 -21.88 -11.64 5.59
CA CYS A 4 -22.66 -11.23 4.43
C CYS A 4 -21.80 -11.17 3.14
N PRO A 5 -22.31 -11.62 1.98
CA PRO A 5 -21.52 -11.76 0.75
C PRO A 5 -20.99 -10.43 0.19
N ALA A 6 -21.64 -9.30 0.49
CA ALA A 6 -21.23 -7.96 0.05
C ALA A 6 -19.96 -7.44 0.74
N THR A 7 -19.63 -7.93 1.95
CA THR A 7 -18.46 -7.47 2.71
C THR A 7 -17.18 -8.13 2.18
N LEU A 8 -17.26 -9.40 1.74
CA LEU A 8 -16.14 -10.14 1.18
C LEU A 8 -15.70 -9.57 -0.18
N THR A 9 -16.63 -9.11 -1.00
CA THR A 9 -16.33 -8.52 -2.32
C THR A 9 -15.67 -7.14 -2.21
N LEU A 10 -16.08 -6.30 -1.25
CA LEU A 10 -15.47 -5.00 -1.00
C LEU A 10 -14.02 -5.15 -0.54
N ILE A 11 -13.78 -5.98 0.47
CA ILE A 11 -12.43 -6.22 1.02
C ILE A 11 -11.49 -6.77 -0.07
N GLN A 12 -11.98 -7.71 -0.89
CA GLN A 12 -11.20 -8.26 -2.00
C GLN A 12 -10.88 -7.21 -3.07
N THR A 13 -11.80 -6.26 -3.30
CA THR A 13 -11.62 -5.19 -4.30
C THR A 13 -10.57 -4.16 -3.84
N VAL A 14 -10.58 -3.76 -2.57
CA VAL A 14 -9.62 -2.77 -2.04
C VAL A 14 -8.20 -3.35 -1.93
N GLU A 15 -8.06 -4.61 -1.52
CA GLU A 15 -6.79 -5.33 -1.50
C GLU A 15 -6.20 -5.39 -2.92
N SER A 16 -7.03 -5.75 -3.91
CA SER A 16 -6.65 -5.81 -5.32
C SER A 16 -6.16 -4.45 -5.85
N GLN A 17 -6.85 -3.36 -5.53
CA GLN A 17 -6.42 -2.01 -5.93
C GLN A 17 -5.11 -1.60 -5.28
N PHE A 18 -4.94 -1.89 -3.99
CA PHE A 18 -3.71 -1.58 -3.27
C PHE A 18 -2.51 -2.28 -3.93
N ILE A 19 -2.63 -3.58 -4.21
CA ILE A 19 -1.58 -4.39 -4.84
C ILE A 19 -1.17 -3.84 -6.22
N ARG A 20 -2.12 -3.34 -7.02
CA ARG A 20 -1.84 -2.80 -8.37
C ARG A 20 -0.84 -1.64 -8.32
N VAL A 21 -0.92 -0.78 -7.30
CA VAL A 21 -0.01 0.36 -7.16
C VAL A 21 1.43 -0.12 -6.95
N TYR A 22 1.64 -1.11 -6.08
CA TYR A 22 2.98 -1.66 -5.82
C TYR A 22 3.60 -2.32 -7.06
N LEU A 23 2.80 -3.05 -7.84
CA LEU A 23 3.29 -3.67 -9.06
C LEU A 23 3.59 -2.63 -10.15
N ALA A 24 2.81 -1.55 -10.23
CA ALA A 24 3.02 -0.48 -11.19
C ALA A 24 4.30 0.34 -10.92
N THR A 25 4.69 0.53 -9.66
CA THR A 25 5.92 1.28 -9.33
C THR A 25 7.20 0.49 -9.56
N GLY A 26 7.14 -0.85 -9.51
CA GLY A 26 8.30 -1.75 -9.64
C GLY A 26 9.31 -1.69 -8.48
N HIS A 27 9.34 -0.58 -7.73
CA HIS A 27 10.18 -0.34 -6.58
C HIS A 27 9.36 0.03 -5.34
N VAL A 28 9.89 -0.28 -4.16
CA VAL A 28 9.24 -0.04 -2.87
C VAL A 28 10.25 0.37 -1.81
N PHE A 29 9.84 1.23 -0.90
CA PHE A 29 10.56 1.52 0.34
C PHE A 29 10.10 0.59 1.46
N ILE A 30 11.05 0.16 2.29
CA ILE A 30 10.75 -0.62 3.50
C ILE A 30 10.72 0.33 4.69
N VAL A 31 9.68 0.22 5.51
CA VAL A 31 9.55 0.95 6.77
C VAL A 31 10.26 0.20 7.88
N LYS A 32 11.18 0.88 8.58
CA LYS A 32 11.80 0.37 9.80
C LYS A 32 10.82 0.50 10.95
N ASN A 33 10.20 -0.61 11.35
CA ASN A 33 9.32 -0.65 12.51
C ASN A 33 10.12 -0.76 13.83
N THR A 34 11.13 0.10 13.99
CA THR A 34 12.01 0.15 15.16
C THR A 34 12.15 1.58 15.65
N ILE A 35 12.41 1.73 16.96
CA ILE A 35 12.69 3.03 17.56
C ILE A 35 13.96 3.57 16.92
N SER A 36 13.78 4.59 16.07
CA SER A 36 14.86 5.21 15.31
C SER A 36 15.48 6.35 16.12
N ARG A 37 16.77 6.61 15.90
CA ARG A 37 17.46 7.75 16.53
C ARG A 37 16.90 9.07 15.98
N PRO A 38 17.04 10.19 16.72
CA PRO A 38 16.71 11.51 16.18
C PRO A 38 17.43 11.73 14.84
N LEU A 39 16.70 12.24 13.84
CA LEU A 39 17.17 12.47 12.46
C LEU A 39 17.54 11.21 11.65
N GLN A 40 17.23 10.02 12.13
CA GLN A 40 17.38 8.81 11.33
C GLN A 40 16.18 8.62 10.40
N GLN A 41 16.46 8.35 9.12
CA GLN A 41 15.41 8.09 8.14
C GLN A 41 14.63 6.81 8.49
N PRO A 42 13.29 6.86 8.55
CA PRO A 42 12.45 5.72 8.91
C PRO A 42 12.27 4.71 7.77
N TYR A 43 12.72 5.07 6.57
CA TYR A 43 12.67 4.25 5.36
C TYR A 43 14.07 3.87 4.91
N ASP A 44 14.22 2.66 4.39
CA ASP A 44 15.41 2.25 3.67
C ASP A 44 15.39 2.72 2.20
N GLU A 45 16.45 2.39 1.48
CA GLU A 45 16.57 2.59 0.04
C GLU A 45 15.42 1.93 -0.75
N PRO A 46 15.13 2.40 -1.97
CA PRO A 46 14.12 1.77 -2.81
C PRO A 46 14.62 0.41 -3.31
N TYR A 47 13.88 -0.65 -2.98
CA TYR A 47 14.18 -2.01 -3.40
C TYR A 47 13.30 -2.44 -4.56
N LYS A 48 13.87 -3.25 -5.46
CA LYS A 48 13.15 -3.82 -6.60
C LYS A 48 12.25 -4.96 -6.14
N ILE A 49 11.01 -4.97 -6.62
CA ILE A 49 10.08 -6.10 -6.42
C ILE A 49 10.47 -7.23 -7.39
N LEU A 50 10.71 -8.43 -6.86
CA LEU A 50 10.98 -9.63 -7.66
C LEU A 50 9.71 -10.42 -7.94
N SER A 51 8.90 -10.67 -6.91
CA SER A 51 7.68 -11.45 -7.04
C SER A 51 6.70 -11.13 -5.92
N ARG A 52 5.40 -11.26 -6.19
CA ARG A 52 4.31 -11.01 -5.25
C ARG A 52 3.74 -12.31 -4.71
N MET A 53 3.47 -12.33 -3.41
CA MET A 53 2.65 -13.34 -2.72
C MET A 53 1.40 -12.66 -2.13
N ASN A 54 0.47 -13.41 -1.54
CA ASN A 54 -0.83 -12.88 -1.13
C ASN A 54 -0.71 -11.61 -0.25
N LYS A 55 -0.01 -11.71 0.89
CA LYS A 55 0.19 -10.63 1.89
C LYS A 55 1.66 -10.22 2.06
N ALA A 56 2.52 -10.60 1.11
CA ALA A 56 3.95 -10.33 1.19
C ALA A 56 4.56 -10.19 -0.20
N PHE A 57 5.69 -9.50 -0.28
CA PHE A 57 6.48 -9.34 -1.49
C PHE A 57 7.89 -9.87 -1.27
N PHE A 58 8.46 -10.41 -2.34
CA PHE A 58 9.88 -10.71 -2.39
C PHE A 58 10.61 -9.55 -3.04
N LEU A 59 11.59 -9.02 -2.33
CA LEU A 59 12.39 -7.88 -2.72
C LEU A 59 13.83 -8.33 -2.94
N ASP A 60 14.52 -7.64 -3.84
CA ASP A 60 15.96 -7.76 -4.01
C ASP A 60 16.66 -6.77 -3.06
N ILE A 61 17.16 -7.28 -1.94
CA ILE A 61 17.81 -6.51 -0.89
C ILE A 61 19.27 -6.99 -0.82
N TYR A 62 20.22 -6.11 -1.11
CA TYR A 62 21.66 -6.45 -1.12
C TYR A 62 22.00 -7.71 -1.93
N ARG A 63 21.37 -7.89 -3.10
CA ARG A 63 21.51 -9.09 -3.97
C ARG A 63 20.97 -10.38 -3.35
N ASN A 64 20.11 -10.27 -2.34
CA ASN A 64 19.44 -11.40 -1.72
C ASN A 64 17.93 -11.23 -1.80
N LYS A 65 17.23 -12.34 -2.01
CA LYS A 65 15.77 -12.38 -2.08
C LYS A 65 15.21 -12.43 -0.67
N GLN A 66 14.65 -11.33 -0.21
CA GLN A 66 14.03 -11.22 1.11
C GLN A 66 12.51 -11.06 1.01
N MET A 67 11.78 -11.77 1.86
CA MET A 67 10.32 -11.67 1.97
C MET A 67 9.94 -10.59 3.00
N THR A 68 9.12 -9.63 2.58
CA THR A 68 8.60 -8.55 3.44
C THR A 68 7.08 -8.49 3.36
N SER A 69 6.40 -8.26 4.48
CA SER A 69 4.94 -8.11 4.51
C SER A 69 4.49 -6.78 3.92
N VAL A 70 3.28 -6.77 3.37
CA VAL A 70 2.66 -5.58 2.76
C VAL A 70 2.63 -4.39 3.71
N ASP A 71 2.37 -4.62 5.00
CA ASP A 71 2.22 -3.56 6.02
C ASP A 71 3.45 -2.67 6.19
N ARG A 72 4.63 -3.18 5.84
CA ARG A 72 5.91 -2.49 6.00
C ARG A 72 6.42 -1.89 4.68
N LEU A 73 5.61 -1.89 3.62
CA LEU A 73 6.01 -1.40 2.31
C LEU A 73 5.30 -0.10 1.96
N LYS A 74 6.06 0.82 1.40
CA LYS A 74 5.54 2.03 0.74
C LYS A 74 5.96 1.98 -0.74
N PRO A 75 5.08 2.35 -1.68
CA PRO A 75 5.47 2.42 -3.09
C PRO A 75 6.55 3.49 -3.28
N ALA A 76 7.55 3.20 -4.11
CA ALA A 76 8.61 4.13 -4.48
C ALA A 76 8.42 4.60 -5.91
N PHE A 77 8.03 5.86 -6.09
CA PHE A 77 7.92 6.49 -7.39
C PHE A 77 9.29 7.05 -7.78
N LEU A 78 9.99 6.34 -8.65
CA LEU A 78 11.22 6.85 -9.24
C LEU A 78 10.87 7.73 -10.43
N LEU A 79 11.50 8.90 -10.52
CA LEU A 79 11.45 9.77 -11.69
C LEU A 79 12.34 9.16 -12.79
N ASN A 80 11.93 8.02 -13.32
CA ASN A 80 12.46 7.54 -14.61
C ASN A 80 11.52 8.05 -15.70
N ASP A 81 12.06 8.33 -16.90
CA ASP A 81 11.30 8.74 -18.09
C ASP A 81 10.23 7.72 -18.55
N GLU A 82 10.15 6.56 -17.88
CA GLU A 82 9.16 5.49 -18.08
C GLU A 82 7.97 5.57 -17.12
N PHE A 83 7.75 6.71 -16.44
CA PHE A 83 6.47 6.95 -15.78
C PHE A 83 5.36 6.94 -16.83
N GLN A 84 4.69 5.80 -17.01
CA GLN A 84 3.45 5.70 -17.76
C GLN A 84 2.30 6.06 -16.81
N PRO A 85 1.85 7.32 -16.79
CA PRO A 85 0.70 7.73 -15.98
C PRO A 85 -0.57 6.95 -16.34
N ASP A 86 -0.60 6.31 -17.51
CA ASP A 86 -1.74 5.57 -18.05
C ASP A 86 -2.18 4.38 -17.18
N LEU A 87 -1.28 3.83 -16.34
CA LEU A 87 -1.63 2.77 -15.37
C LEU A 87 -2.14 3.32 -14.04
N LEU A 88 -1.83 4.58 -13.73
CA LEU A 88 -2.34 5.31 -12.58
C LEU A 88 -3.61 6.03 -13.04
N VAL A 89 -4.72 5.30 -13.06
CA VAL A 89 -6.04 5.92 -13.25
C VAL A 89 -6.10 7.15 -12.34
N PRO A 90 -6.41 8.36 -12.85
CA PRO A 90 -6.53 9.52 -12.00
C PRO A 90 -7.61 9.17 -11.00
N VAL A 91 -7.20 8.95 -9.75
CA VAL A 91 -8.16 8.74 -8.69
C VAL A 91 -8.89 10.08 -8.60
N PRO A 92 -10.18 10.18 -9.00
CA PRO A 92 -10.87 11.45 -8.93
C PRO A 92 -10.83 11.90 -7.47
N ALA A 93 -10.57 13.19 -7.23
CA ALA A 93 -10.40 13.79 -5.91
C ALA A 93 -11.51 13.44 -4.89
N THR A 94 -12.61 12.88 -5.37
CA THR A 94 -13.70 12.26 -4.62
C THR A 94 -13.29 11.09 -3.71
N SER A 95 -12.19 10.36 -3.98
CA SER A 95 -11.82 9.19 -3.15
C SER A 95 -11.33 9.54 -1.74
N TYR A 96 -10.52 10.59 -1.60
CA TYR A 96 -10.08 11.11 -0.30
C TYR A 96 -11.26 11.67 0.49
N GLN A 97 -12.21 12.29 -0.21
CA GLN A 97 -13.43 12.82 0.39
C GLN A 97 -14.38 11.71 0.88
N ILE A 98 -14.49 10.58 0.16
CA ILE A 98 -15.30 9.44 0.58
C ILE A 98 -14.74 8.79 1.86
N VAL A 99 -13.42 8.62 1.98
CA VAL A 99 -12.79 8.00 3.18
C VAL A 99 -12.92 8.87 4.43
N LEU A 100 -12.75 10.19 4.29
CA LEU A 100 -12.85 11.13 5.41
C LEU A 100 -14.31 11.34 5.86
N ASN A 101 -15.25 11.42 4.91
CA ASN A 101 -16.66 11.64 5.24
C ASN A 101 -17.33 10.39 5.87
N THR A 102 -16.80 9.20 5.63
CA THR A 102 -17.28 7.95 6.25
C THR A 102 -16.82 7.82 7.70
N ARG A 103 -15.66 8.39 8.07
CA ARG A 103 -15.18 8.39 9.46
C ARG A 103 -16.03 9.28 10.37
N HIS A 104 -16.49 10.43 9.89
CA HIS A 104 -17.29 11.35 10.71
C HIS A 104 -18.68 10.76 11.06
N ARG A 105 -19.27 9.96 10.16
CA ARG A 105 -20.60 9.36 10.37
C ARG A 105 -20.60 8.09 11.23
N LEU A 106 -19.46 7.38 11.32
CA LEU A 106 -19.34 6.20 12.21
C LEU A 106 -19.05 6.58 13.67
N VAL A 107 -18.53 7.78 13.94
CA VAL A 107 -18.31 8.25 15.32
C VAL A 107 -19.62 8.72 15.97
N GLU A 108 -20.57 9.26 15.18
CA GLU A 108 -21.91 9.63 15.69
C GLU A 108 -22.79 8.41 16.02
N LEU A 109 -22.63 7.28 15.33
CA LEU A 109 -23.40 6.05 15.57
C LEU A 109 -22.83 5.15 16.68
N LEU A 110 -21.68 5.50 17.26
CA LEU A 110 -21.08 4.77 18.39
C LEU A 110 -21.21 5.55 19.72
N ASN A 111 -21.93 6.67 19.73
CA ASN A 111 -22.24 7.47 20.93
C ASN A 111 -23.74 7.49 21.28
N PHE A 112 -24.49 6.46 20.89
CA PHE A 112 -25.85 6.18 21.39
C PHE A 112 -25.97 4.73 21.84
#